data_AF-A0A7V9FJ33-F1
#
_entry.id   AF-A0A7V9FJ33-F1
#
_cell.length_a   1.000
_cell.length_b   1.000
_cell.length_c   1.000
_cell.angle_alpha   90.00
_cell.angle_beta   90.00
_cell.angle_gamma   90.00
#
_symmetry.space_group_name_H-M   'P 1'
#
loop_
_entity.id
_entity.type
_entity.pdbx_description
1 polymer ?
#
loop_
_entity_poly.entity_id
_entity_poly.type
_entity_poly.pdbx_seq_one_letter_code
_entity_poly.pdbx_strand_id
1 'polypeptide(L)'
;MATKELLFSIDARAKLKRGVDTLAEAVKITLGPKGRNVVIDKKFGSPTITKDGVTVAKEIELSDPIENLGAQLVKEVATKTSDLAGDGTTTATVLAQAIFREGLKNVTAGANPMELKRGIEKAVEAVVEELKRLSVPSAGKKEIAQVGTISANNDREIGNLIAEAMEKV
;
A
#
# COMPACT_ATOMS: atom_id res chain seq x y z
N MET A 1 22.97 27.22 7.58
CA MET A 1 21.84 26.37 7.14
C MET A 1 22.26 25.69 5.84
N ALA A 2 21.91 24.41 5.66
CA ALA A 2 22.15 23.75 4.37
C ALA A 2 21.32 24.40 3.26
N THR A 3 21.91 24.56 2.08
CA THR A 3 21.24 25.05 0.86
C THR A 3 20.10 24.12 0.44
N LYS A 4 19.04 24.69 -0.15
CA LYS A 4 17.85 23.94 -0.62
C LYS A 4 17.87 23.86 -2.13
N GLU A 5 17.65 22.67 -2.67
CA GLU A 5 17.39 22.45 -4.08
C GLU A 5 15.88 22.60 -4.35
N LEU A 6 15.54 23.26 -5.45
CA LEU A 6 14.15 23.48 -5.87
C LEU A 6 13.95 22.88 -7.26
N LEU A 7 12.97 21.99 -7.37
CA LEU A 7 12.52 21.41 -8.63
C LEU A 7 11.06 21.81 -8.86
N PHE A 8 10.71 22.02 -10.13
CA PHE A 8 9.41 22.52 -10.51
C PHE A 8 8.74 21.64 -11.57
N SER A 9 7.42 21.75 -11.64
CA SER A 9 6.60 21.24 -12.75
C SER A 9 6.86 19.76 -13.08
N ILE A 10 7.27 19.47 -14.32
CA ILE A 10 7.35 18.11 -14.86
C ILE A 10 8.52 17.35 -14.23
N ASP A 11 9.67 18.02 -14.05
CA ASP A 11 10.87 17.38 -13.52
C ASP A 11 10.67 16.93 -12.08
N ALA A 12 10.04 17.77 -11.25
CA ALA A 12 9.68 17.40 -9.88
C ALA A 12 8.73 16.19 -9.84
N ARG A 13 7.67 16.21 -10.67
CA ARG A 13 6.68 15.12 -10.73
C ARG A 13 7.29 13.82 -11.26
N ALA A 14 8.19 13.90 -12.23
CA ALA A 14 8.89 12.74 -12.79
C ALA A 14 9.81 12.09 -11.75
N LYS A 15 10.55 12.88 -10.96
CA LYS A 15 11.35 12.35 -9.84
C LYS A 15 10.46 11.68 -8.79
N LEU A 16 9.41 12.36 -8.33
CA LEU A 16 8.46 11.80 -7.36
C LEU A 16 7.87 10.46 -7.85
N LYS A 17 7.49 10.40 -9.13
CA LYS A 17 6.96 9.18 -9.75
C LYS A 17 7.94 8.01 -9.69
N ARG A 18 9.24 8.24 -9.96
CA ARG A 18 10.25 7.17 -9.86
C ARG A 18 10.35 6.63 -8.44
N GLY A 19 10.25 7.51 -7.44
CA GLY A 19 10.16 7.14 -6.03
C GLY A 19 8.98 6.23 -5.72
N VAL A 20 7.78 6.69 -6.11
CA VAL A 20 6.52 5.94 -5.97
C VAL A 20 6.60 4.57 -6.65
N ASP A 21 7.09 4.54 -7.89
CA ASP A 21 7.23 3.29 -8.65
C ASP A 21 8.21 2.35 -7.98
N THR A 22 9.36 2.83 -7.51
CA THR A 22 10.37 1.96 -6.89
C THR A 22 9.81 1.25 -5.65
N LEU A 23 9.12 1.98 -4.77
CA LEU A 23 8.42 1.39 -3.63
C LEU A 23 7.35 0.40 -4.08
N ALA A 24 6.48 0.80 -5.00
CA ALA A 24 5.34 -0.01 -5.40
C ALA A 24 5.74 -1.28 -6.15
N GLU A 25 6.75 -1.23 -7.02
CA GLU A 25 7.28 -2.39 -7.73
C GLU A 25 7.90 -3.41 -6.75
N ALA A 26 8.59 -2.95 -5.71
CA ALA A 26 9.16 -3.83 -4.68
C ALA A 26 8.08 -4.49 -3.82
N VAL A 27 7.03 -3.74 -3.45
CA VAL A 27 5.96 -4.22 -2.56
C VAL A 27 4.94 -5.08 -3.31
N LYS A 28 4.54 -4.71 -4.53
CA LYS A 28 3.43 -5.39 -5.24
C LYS A 28 3.70 -6.87 -5.55
N ILE A 29 4.95 -7.28 -5.67
CA ILE A 29 5.29 -8.68 -5.97
C ILE A 29 4.94 -9.62 -4.81
N THR A 30 4.74 -9.09 -3.60
CA THR A 30 4.34 -9.86 -2.43
C THR A 30 2.83 -10.01 -2.28
N LEU A 31 2.03 -9.35 -3.14
CA LEU A 31 0.58 -9.32 -3.03
C LEU A 31 -0.07 -10.70 -3.24
N GLY A 32 -0.94 -11.09 -2.30
CA GLY A 32 -1.81 -12.25 -2.42
C GLY A 32 -1.13 -13.60 -2.14
N PRO A 33 -1.88 -14.72 -2.25
CA PRO A 33 -1.40 -16.05 -1.85
C PRO A 33 -0.25 -16.58 -2.73
N LYS A 34 -0.09 -16.02 -3.94
CA LYS A 34 1.01 -16.32 -4.87
C LYS A 34 2.10 -15.25 -4.85
N GLY A 35 2.16 -14.43 -3.80
CA GLY A 35 3.22 -13.47 -3.57
C GLY A 35 4.61 -14.13 -3.67
N ARG A 36 5.53 -13.44 -4.33
CA ARG A 36 6.93 -13.83 -4.49
C ARG A 36 7.75 -13.32 -3.32
N ASN A 37 8.86 -14.00 -3.08
CA ASN A 37 9.79 -13.61 -2.04
C ASN A 37 10.56 -12.36 -2.43
N VAL A 38 10.76 -11.47 -1.46
CA VAL A 38 11.72 -10.38 -1.51
C VAL A 38 12.88 -10.74 -0.60
N VAL A 39 14.09 -10.53 -1.11
CA VAL A 39 15.34 -10.76 -0.37
C VAL A 39 15.86 -9.41 0.08
N ILE A 40 16.08 -9.27 1.39
CA ILE A 40 16.52 -8.04 2.04
C ILE A 40 17.87 -8.32 2.68
N ASP A 41 18.87 -7.53 2.28
CA ASP A 41 20.23 -7.65 2.79
C ASP A 41 20.31 -7.30 4.28
N LYS A 42 21.29 -7.90 4.97
CA LYS A 42 21.61 -7.62 6.37
C LYS A 42 23.12 -7.46 6.49
N LYS A 43 23.56 -6.42 7.21
CA LYS A 43 25.00 -6.16 7.45
C LYS A 43 25.75 -7.33 8.10
N PHE A 44 25.04 -8.19 8.82
CA PHE A 44 25.60 -9.38 9.46
C PHE A 44 24.61 -10.55 9.34
N GLY A 45 25.15 -11.75 9.07
CA GLY A 45 24.37 -12.99 8.97
C GLY A 45 23.70 -13.18 7.61
N SER A 46 22.68 -14.05 7.58
CA SER A 46 21.92 -14.36 6.36
C SER A 46 20.88 -13.28 6.04
N PRO A 47 20.57 -13.06 4.75
CA PRO A 47 19.55 -12.10 4.34
C PRO A 47 18.16 -12.52 4.85
N THR A 48 17.28 -11.54 5.04
CA THR A 48 15.87 -11.82 5.32
C THR A 48 15.16 -12.15 4.01
N ILE A 49 14.42 -13.26 4.00
CA ILE A 49 13.52 -13.61 2.90
C ILE A 49 12.10 -13.44 3.41
N THR A 50 11.31 -12.57 2.78
CA THR A 50 9.95 -12.27 3.24
C THR A 50 8.95 -12.15 2.09
N LYS A 51 7.68 -12.41 2.39
CA LYS A 51 6.51 -12.10 1.56
C LYS A 51 5.61 -11.04 2.20
N ASP A 52 6.04 -10.44 3.30
CA ASP A 52 5.28 -9.37 3.93
C ASP A 52 5.59 -8.02 3.28
N GLY A 53 4.58 -7.43 2.63
CA GLY A 53 4.69 -6.12 1.99
C GLY A 53 4.99 -4.98 2.97
N VAL A 54 4.57 -5.08 4.23
CA VAL A 54 4.87 -4.07 5.27
C VAL A 54 6.35 -4.07 5.58
N THR A 55 6.93 -5.25 5.80
CA THR A 55 8.37 -5.42 6.01
C THR A 55 9.17 -4.89 4.81
N VAL A 56 8.77 -5.22 3.59
CA VAL A 56 9.45 -4.71 2.38
C VAL A 56 9.37 -3.19 2.28
N ALA A 57 8.20 -2.59 2.50
CA ALA A 57 8.01 -1.14 2.42
C ALA A 57 8.88 -0.38 3.42
N LYS A 58 9.09 -0.93 4.63
CA LYS A 58 9.90 -0.30 5.69
C LYS A 58 11.38 -0.15 5.30
N GLU A 59 11.91 -1.09 4.53
CA GLU A 59 13.31 -1.14 4.11
C GLU A 59 13.62 -0.29 2.87
N ILE A 60 12.58 0.31 2.25
CA ILE A 60 12.77 1.18 1.08
C ILE A 60 13.14 2.60 1.53
N GLU A 61 14.38 2.97 1.21
CA GLU A 61 14.94 4.31 1.31
C GLU A 61 15.80 4.58 0.07
N LEU A 62 15.55 5.69 -0.61
CA LEU A 62 16.20 6.03 -1.87
C LEU A 62 17.28 7.10 -1.66
N SER A 63 18.35 7.03 -2.44
CA SER A 63 19.48 7.96 -2.33
C SER A 63 19.17 9.36 -2.88
N ASP A 64 18.39 9.47 -3.95
CA ASP A 64 17.89 10.77 -4.43
C ASP A 64 16.81 11.29 -3.47
N PRO A 65 16.98 12.48 -2.87
CA PRO A 65 16.05 12.98 -1.85
C PRO A 65 14.61 13.17 -2.35
N ILE A 66 14.41 13.48 -3.64
CA ILE A 66 13.11 13.77 -4.23
C ILE A 66 12.41 12.47 -4.62
N GLU A 67 13.15 11.50 -5.15
CA GLU A 67 12.63 10.15 -5.33
C GLU A 67 12.28 9.53 -3.97
N ASN A 68 13.15 9.68 -2.97
CA ASN A 68 12.86 9.21 -1.61
C ASN A 68 11.60 9.86 -1.06
N LEU A 69 11.41 11.17 -1.23
CA LEU A 69 10.18 11.86 -0.83
C LEU A 69 8.93 11.20 -1.46
N GLY A 70 8.97 10.87 -2.76
CA GLY A 70 7.88 10.16 -3.42
C GLY A 70 7.59 8.79 -2.80
N ALA A 71 8.64 8.02 -2.50
CA ALA A 71 8.52 6.73 -1.82
C ALA A 71 7.96 6.89 -0.38
N GLN A 72 8.46 7.85 0.40
CA GLN A 72 8.01 8.07 1.77
C GLN A 72 6.54 8.47 1.83
N LEU A 73 6.05 9.29 0.89
CA LEU A 73 4.64 9.69 0.83
C LEU A 73 3.70 8.48 0.65
N VAL A 74 4.05 7.53 -0.22
CA VAL A 74 3.23 6.32 -0.43
C VAL A 74 3.41 5.33 0.71
N LYS A 75 4.61 5.24 1.30
CA LYS A 75 4.85 4.44 2.50
C LYS A 75 3.95 4.91 3.66
N GLU A 76 3.80 6.21 3.85
CA GLU A 76 2.92 6.76 4.89
C GLU A 76 1.45 6.37 4.68
N VAL A 77 0.96 6.40 3.42
CA VAL A 77 -0.39 5.92 3.08
C VAL A 77 -0.54 4.46 3.46
N ALA A 78 0.44 3.63 3.11
CA ALA A 78 0.43 2.19 3.35
C ALA A 78 0.44 1.85 4.86
N THR A 79 1.20 2.61 5.66
CA THR A 79 1.25 2.46 7.13
C THR A 79 -0.08 2.85 7.78
N LYS A 80 -0.68 3.98 7.40
CA LYS A 80 -1.97 4.42 7.97
C LYS A 80 -3.10 3.43 7.71
N THR A 81 -3.10 2.77 6.54
CA THR A 81 -4.05 1.68 6.26
C THR A 81 -3.86 0.52 7.23
N SER A 82 -2.62 0.10 7.46
CA SER A 82 -2.32 -0.98 8.42
C SER A 82 -2.73 -0.60 9.85
N ASP A 83 -2.48 0.64 10.28
CA ASP A 83 -2.73 1.07 11.65
C ASP A 83 -4.24 1.07 11.99
N LEU A 84 -5.09 1.41 11.02
CA LEU A 84 -6.54 1.50 11.21
C LEU A 84 -7.27 0.19 10.90
N ALA A 85 -6.85 -0.52 9.84
CA ALA A 85 -7.56 -1.70 9.33
C ALA A 85 -6.86 -3.03 9.66
N GLY A 86 -5.59 -3.01 10.08
CA GLY A 86 -4.79 -4.20 10.37
C GLY A 86 -4.20 -4.93 9.15
N ASP A 87 -4.65 -4.61 7.94
CA ASP A 87 -4.19 -5.18 6.67
C ASP A 87 -4.43 -4.16 5.52
N GLY A 88 -3.95 -4.45 4.31
CA GLY A 88 -4.24 -3.69 3.10
C GLY A 88 -3.12 -2.76 2.64
N THR A 89 -1.98 -2.73 3.34
CA THR A 89 -0.79 -1.91 2.99
C THR A 89 -0.35 -2.11 1.54
N THR A 90 -0.24 -3.37 1.09
CA THR A 90 0.17 -3.70 -0.27
C THR A 90 -0.86 -3.24 -1.29
N THR A 91 -2.16 -3.43 -1.00
CA THR A 91 -3.26 -2.99 -1.87
C THR A 91 -3.30 -1.47 -1.99
N ALA A 92 -3.16 -0.74 -0.88
CA ALA A 92 -3.13 0.73 -0.88
C ALA A 92 -1.96 1.27 -1.71
N THR A 93 -0.78 0.64 -1.60
CA THR A 93 0.41 1.00 -2.39
C THR A 93 0.19 0.80 -3.88
N VAL A 94 -0.40 -0.33 -4.29
CA VAL A 94 -0.69 -0.63 -5.70
C VAL A 94 -1.72 0.35 -6.28
N LEU A 95 -2.76 0.67 -5.52
CA LEU A 95 -3.78 1.66 -5.94
C LEU A 95 -3.19 3.06 -6.06
N ALA A 96 -2.37 3.49 -5.09
CA ALA A 96 -1.70 4.78 -5.12
C ALA A 96 -0.79 4.93 -6.36
N GLN A 97 0.00 3.90 -6.68
CA GLN A 97 0.84 3.89 -7.89
C GLN A 97 0.00 4.08 -9.16
N ALA A 98 -1.09 3.32 -9.29
CA ALA A 98 -1.94 3.36 -10.48
C ALA A 98 -2.61 4.72 -10.67
N ILE A 99 -3.24 5.25 -9.61
CA ILE A 99 -3.91 6.55 -9.62
C ILE A 99 -2.92 7.67 -9.93
N PHE A 100 -1.76 7.67 -9.29
CA PHE A 100 -0.75 8.70 -9.50
C PHE A 100 -0.18 8.67 -10.93
N ARG A 101 0.10 7.47 -11.47
CA ARG A 101 0.60 7.31 -12.84
C ARG A 101 -0.37 7.85 -13.88
N GLU A 102 -1.64 7.46 -13.82
CA GLU A 102 -2.64 7.91 -14.79
C GLU A 102 -3.00 9.39 -14.58
N GLY A 103 -3.00 9.88 -13.34
CA GLY A 103 -3.16 11.30 -13.03
C GLY A 103 -2.06 12.14 -13.69
N LEU A 104 -0.78 11.77 -13.50
CA LEU A 104 0.34 12.46 -14.12
C LEU A 104 0.27 12.46 -15.64
N LYS A 105 -0.12 11.34 -16.25
CA LYS A 105 -0.29 11.24 -17.70
C LYS A 105 -1.32 12.25 -18.23
N ASN A 106 -2.46 12.39 -17.56
CA ASN A 106 -3.49 13.35 -17.94
C ASN A 106 -3.07 14.81 -17.69
N VAL A 107 -2.35 15.08 -16.60
CA VAL A 107 -1.78 16.41 -16.34
C VAL A 107 -0.80 16.81 -17.44
N THR A 108 0.06 15.89 -17.90
CA THR A 108 0.95 16.14 -19.04
C THR A 108 0.17 16.38 -20.34
N ALA A 109 -0.99 15.75 -20.51
CA ALA A 109 -1.89 16.00 -21.63
C ALA A 109 -2.67 17.33 -21.54
N GLY A 110 -2.45 18.13 -20.49
CA GLY A 110 -3.07 19.46 -20.32
C GLY A 110 -4.31 19.47 -19.43
N ALA A 111 -4.70 18.35 -18.83
CA ALA A 111 -5.82 18.32 -17.89
C ALA A 111 -5.49 19.10 -16.60
N ASN A 112 -6.49 19.76 -16.02
CA ASN A 112 -6.34 20.51 -14.78
C ASN A 112 -6.16 19.55 -13.58
N PRO A 113 -5.03 19.58 -12.85
CA PRO A 113 -4.80 18.69 -11.70
C PRO A 113 -5.87 18.81 -10.61
N MET A 114 -6.44 20.01 -10.42
CA MET A 114 -7.47 20.26 -9.41
C MET A 114 -8.82 19.66 -9.80
N GLU A 115 -9.11 19.54 -11.09
CA GLU A 115 -10.32 18.86 -11.58
C GLU A 115 -10.16 17.34 -11.53
N LEU A 116 -8.97 16.83 -11.91
CA LEU A 116 -8.64 15.41 -11.76
C LEU A 116 -8.78 14.96 -10.30
N LYS A 117 -8.22 15.73 -9.36
CA LYS A 117 -8.36 15.47 -7.93
C LYS A 117 -9.83 15.40 -7.51
N ARG A 118 -10.63 16.42 -7.86
CA ARG A 118 -12.07 16.47 -7.53
C ARG A 118 -12.83 15.27 -8.12
N GLY A 119 -12.50 14.86 -9.35
CA GLY A 119 -13.08 13.68 -9.98
C GLY A 119 -12.72 12.38 -9.26
N ILE A 120 -11.45 12.23 -8.86
CA ILE A 120 -10.98 11.08 -8.08
C ILE A 120 -11.70 11.03 -6.72
N GLU A 121 -11.80 12.14 -6.00
CA GLU A 121 -12.47 12.21 -4.70
C GLU A 121 -13.94 11.76 -4.79
N LYS A 122 -14.69 12.28 -5.78
CA LYS A 122 -16.08 11.86 -6.01
C LYS A 122 -16.21 10.38 -6.38
N ALA A 123 -15.29 9.86 -7.19
CA ALA A 123 -15.29 8.45 -7.55
C ALA A 123 -14.99 7.55 -6.34
N VAL A 124 -14.04 7.96 -5.48
CA VAL A 124 -13.73 7.25 -4.23
C VAL A 124 -14.94 7.23 -3.30
N GLU A 125 -15.63 8.36 -3.12
CA GLU A 125 -16.86 8.42 -2.32
C GLU A 125 -17.91 7.42 -2.80
N ALA A 126 -18.23 7.44 -4.10
CA ALA A 126 -19.22 6.54 -4.69
C ALA A 126 -18.82 5.06 -4.56
N VAL A 127 -17.53 4.74 -4.78
CA VAL A 127 -17.01 3.37 -4.65
C VAL A 127 -17.07 2.89 -3.19
N VAL A 128 -16.73 3.76 -2.22
CA VAL A 128 -16.80 3.42 -0.80
C VAL A 128 -18.24 3.19 -0.35
N GLU A 129 -19.19 4.00 -0.81
CA GLU A 129 -20.62 3.79 -0.54
C GLU A 129 -21.11 2.45 -1.09
N GLU A 130 -20.75 2.12 -2.32
CA GLU A 130 -21.14 0.85 -2.92
C GLU A 130 -20.47 -0.34 -2.23
N LEU A 131 -19.20 -0.23 -1.84
CA LEU A 131 -18.50 -1.26 -1.05
C LEU A 131 -19.20 -1.52 0.29
N LYS A 132 -19.69 -0.48 0.97
CA LYS A 132 -20.48 -0.64 2.20
C LYS A 132 -21.80 -1.35 1.94
N ARG A 133 -22.46 -1.07 0.80
CA ARG A 133 -23.71 -1.72 0.41
C ARG A 133 -23.53 -3.20 0.07
N LEU A 134 -22.41 -3.55 -0.55
CA LEU A 134 -22.03 -4.92 -0.88
C LEU A 134 -21.47 -5.70 0.32
N SER A 135 -21.03 -5.00 1.37
CA SER A 135 -20.47 -5.61 2.57
C SER A 135 -21.51 -6.47 3.28
N VAL A 136 -21.15 -7.72 3.54
CA VAL A 136 -21.96 -8.65 4.33
C VAL A 136 -21.37 -8.69 5.75
N PRO A 137 -22.17 -8.48 6.81
CA PRO A 137 -21.69 -8.63 8.19
C PRO A 137 -21.17 -10.05 8.41
N SER A 138 -19.95 -10.17 8.93
CA SER A 138 -19.41 -11.45 9.38
C SER A 138 -20.00 -11.78 10.75
N ALA A 139 -21.03 -12.63 10.78
CA ALA A 139 -21.70 -13.08 11.99
C ALA A 139 -21.37 -14.54 12.27
N GLY A 140 -20.59 -14.75 13.33
CA GLY A 140 -20.36 -16.07 13.91
C GLY A 140 -18.98 -16.66 13.62
N LYS A 141 -18.67 -17.70 14.41
CA LYS A 141 -17.34 -18.31 14.52
C LYS A 141 -16.73 -18.72 13.18
N LYS A 142 -17.53 -19.30 12.29
CA LYS A 142 -17.06 -19.81 10.98
C LYS A 142 -16.52 -18.68 10.10
N GLU A 143 -17.22 -17.57 10.03
CA GLU A 143 -16.87 -16.43 9.17
C GLU A 143 -15.66 -15.68 9.75
N ILE A 144 -15.63 -15.51 11.07
CA ILE A 144 -14.47 -14.93 11.78
C ILE A 144 -13.22 -15.77 11.54
N ALA A 145 -13.31 -17.11 11.64
CA ALA A 145 -12.19 -18.00 11.39
C ALA A 145 -11.68 -17.90 9.95
N GLN A 146 -12.60 -17.81 8.98
CA GLN A 146 -12.24 -17.65 7.56
C GLN A 146 -11.49 -16.34 7.30
N VAL A 147 -11.96 -15.23 7.85
CA VAL A 147 -11.27 -13.92 7.72
C VAL A 147 -9.87 -14.00 8.34
N GLY A 148 -9.77 -14.50 9.58
CA GLY A 148 -8.48 -14.65 10.26
C GLY A 148 -7.50 -15.55 9.50
N THR A 149 -7.98 -16.64 8.90
CA THR A 149 -7.15 -17.53 8.07
C THR A 149 -6.59 -16.82 6.84
N ILE A 150 -7.41 -16.03 6.13
CA ILE A 150 -6.93 -15.31 4.94
C ILE A 150 -5.86 -14.29 5.33
N SER A 151 -6.10 -13.50 6.37
CA SER A 151 -5.14 -12.51 6.89
C SER A 151 -3.85 -13.16 7.41
N ALA A 152 -3.93 -14.37 7.94
CA ALA A 152 -2.78 -15.15 8.39
C ALA A 152 -2.11 -15.96 7.25
N ASN A 153 -2.15 -15.48 6.01
CA ASN A 153 -1.56 -16.15 4.84
C ASN A 153 -2.05 -17.59 4.59
N ASN A 154 -3.35 -17.82 4.80
CA ASN A 154 -4.03 -19.12 4.71
C ASN A 154 -3.71 -20.11 5.83
N ASP A 155 -3.29 -19.61 7.00
CA ASP A 155 -3.13 -20.41 8.21
C ASP A 155 -4.48 -20.66 8.91
N ARG A 156 -4.93 -21.92 8.89
CA ARG A 156 -6.20 -22.34 9.50
C ARG A 156 -6.13 -22.40 11.02
N GLU A 157 -4.97 -22.70 11.59
CA GLU A 157 -4.81 -22.81 13.03
C GLU A 157 -4.95 -21.43 13.66
N ILE A 158 -4.28 -20.42 13.09
CA ILE A 158 -4.38 -19.04 13.54
C ILE A 158 -5.82 -18.51 13.41
N GLY A 159 -6.48 -18.76 12.28
CA GLY A 159 -7.87 -18.33 12.08
C GLY A 159 -8.84 -18.92 13.12
N ASN A 160 -8.72 -20.23 13.38
CA ASN A 160 -9.56 -20.90 14.39
C ASN A 160 -9.29 -20.37 15.81
N LEU A 161 -8.02 -20.14 16.16
CA LEU A 161 -7.63 -19.62 17.47
C LEU A 161 -8.23 -18.23 17.72
N ILE A 162 -8.21 -17.35 16.71
CA ILE A 162 -8.83 -16.01 16.79
C ILE A 162 -10.34 -16.14 17.00
N ALA A 163 -11.01 -17.01 16.23
CA ALA A 163 -12.46 -17.18 16.34
C ALA A 163 -12.88 -17.75 17.71
N GLU A 164 -12.10 -18.68 18.27
CA GLU A 164 -12.32 -19.19 19.63
C GLU A 164 -12.09 -18.13 20.71
N ALA A 165 -11.08 -17.28 20.53
CA ALA A 165 -10.82 -16.18 21.45
C ALA A 165 -11.99 -15.18 21.43
N MET A 166 -12.45 -14.76 20.25
CA MET A 166 -13.57 -13.81 20.08
C MET A 166 -14.92 -14.35 20.58
N GLU A 167 -15.12 -15.66 20.66
CA GLU A 167 -16.35 -16.27 21.18
C GLU A 167 -16.41 -16.28 22.71
N LYS A 168 -15.25 -16.18 23.37
CA LYS A 168 -15.12 -16.25 24.84
C LYS A 168 -15.17 -14.87 25.53
N VAL A 169 -15.14 -13.78 24.77
CA VAL A 169 -15.18 -12.39 25.26
C VAL A 169 -16.51 -11.76 24.87
#